data_AF-A0A1B0CF09-F1
#
_entry.id   AF-A0A1B0CF09-F1
#
_cell.length_a   1.000
_cell.length_b   1.000
_cell.length_c   1.000
_cell.angle_alpha   90.00
_cell.angle_beta   90.00
_cell.angle_gamma   90.00
#
_symmetry.space_group_name_H-M   'P 1'
#
loop_
_entity.id
_entity.type
_entity.pdbx_description
1 polymer ?
#
loop_
_entity_poly.entity_id
_entity_poly.type
_entity_poly.pdbx_seq_one_letter_code
_entity_poly.pdbx_strand_id
1 'polypeptide(L)'
;MIMYIFCLCLHVGRPGANTIRRRSTESNVTIPFERTFRDLDTNRPAAGTDAEAQFTFCGCGWPQHMLIPKGTPEGLRCELFVMLTNYEEDRVEQDLVGTCNDAFSFCGVRDRLYPDRRPMGFPFDRLPRQGADRLNTFLTPNMSVTDVTIFNNETLPQAAQAAQTTNRT
;
A
#
# COMPACT_ATOMS: atom_id res chain seq x y z
N MET A 1 -0.79 -9.24 15.04
CA MET A 1 -0.56 -9.62 13.63
C MET A 1 -0.85 -8.38 12.80
N ILE A 2 0.18 -7.65 12.36
CA ILE A 2 -0.04 -6.52 11.45
C ILE A 2 -0.22 -7.12 10.07
N MET A 3 -1.46 -7.09 9.60
CA MET A 3 -1.85 -7.67 8.33
C MET A 3 -1.79 -6.56 7.28
N TYR A 4 -0.74 -6.59 6.49
CA TYR A 4 -0.58 -5.68 5.37
C TYR A 4 -1.52 -6.14 4.26
N ILE A 5 -2.76 -5.64 4.28
CA ILE A 5 -3.76 -5.92 3.25
C ILE A 5 -3.36 -5.10 2.03
N PHE A 6 -2.62 -5.75 1.12
CA PHE A 6 -2.47 -5.25 -0.23
C PHE A 6 -3.78 -5.48 -0.97
N CYS A 7 -4.63 -4.45 -1.05
CA CYS A 7 -5.79 -4.45 -1.93
C CYS A 7 -5.31 -4.44 -3.39
N LEU A 8 -5.15 -5.64 -3.94
CA LEU A 8 -4.61 -5.91 -5.25
C LEU A 8 -5.75 -5.92 -6.26
N CYS A 9 -5.99 -4.79 -6.94
CA CYS A 9 -6.86 -4.78 -8.11
C CYS A 9 -6.12 -5.47 -9.27
N LEU A 10 -6.41 -6.77 -9.50
CA LEU A 10 -5.74 -7.60 -10.50
C LEU A 10 -6.73 -7.98 -11.60
N HIS A 11 -6.41 -7.63 -12.83
CA HIS A 11 -7.21 -8.03 -14.00
C HIS A 11 -6.75 -9.40 -14.51
N VAL A 12 -7.44 -10.47 -14.11
CA VAL A 12 -7.23 -11.81 -14.66
C VAL A 12 -8.21 -12.01 -15.81
N GLY A 13 -7.82 -11.56 -17.00
CA GLY A 13 -8.69 -11.53 -18.18
C GLY A 13 -8.69 -12.79 -19.05
N ARG A 14 -7.98 -13.86 -18.67
CA ARG A 14 -7.80 -15.05 -19.53
C ARG A 14 -8.11 -16.34 -18.78
N PRO A 15 -8.91 -17.25 -19.35
CA PRO A 15 -9.10 -18.59 -18.80
C PRO A 15 -7.77 -19.35 -18.69
N GLY A 16 -7.64 -20.18 -17.65
CA GLY A 16 -6.47 -21.05 -17.43
C GLY A 16 -5.45 -20.49 -16.44
N ALA A 17 -4.23 -21.01 -16.50
CA ALA A 17 -3.16 -20.61 -15.61
C ALA A 17 -2.65 -19.20 -15.95
N ASN A 18 -2.66 -18.30 -14.97
CA ASN A 18 -2.17 -16.94 -15.11
C ASN A 18 -1.06 -16.68 -14.09
N THR A 19 -0.02 -15.96 -14.52
CA THR A 19 1.03 -15.46 -13.62
C THR A 19 0.90 -13.95 -13.54
N ILE A 20 0.70 -13.45 -12.32
CA ILE A 20 0.53 -12.02 -12.06
C ILE A 20 1.79 -11.52 -11.38
N ARG A 21 2.36 -10.43 -11.90
CA ARG A 21 3.54 -9.78 -11.33
C ARG A 21 3.19 -8.33 -11.02
N ARG A 22 3.48 -7.91 -9.79
CA ARG A 22 3.30 -6.53 -9.35
C ARG A 22 4.55 -6.09 -8.61
N ARG A 23 5.01 -4.87 -8.91
CA ARG A 23 6.15 -4.29 -8.21
C ARG A 23 5.70 -3.65 -6.90
N SER A 24 6.56 -3.67 -5.90
CA SER A 24 6.31 -2.97 -4.63
C SER A 24 6.15 -1.44 -4.80
N THR A 25 6.75 -0.88 -5.86
CA THR A 25 6.62 0.53 -6.24
C THR A 25 5.26 0.88 -6.85
N GLU A 26 4.45 -0.13 -7.18
CA GLU A 26 3.07 0.02 -7.68
C GLU A 26 2.06 -0.25 -6.56
N SER A 27 2.45 -0.12 -5.29
CA SER A 27 1.54 -0.33 -4.18
C SER A 27 0.49 0.77 -4.12
N ASN A 28 -0.77 0.40 -3.88
CA ASN A 28 -1.89 1.36 -3.76
C ASN A 28 -1.97 2.05 -2.39
N VAL A 29 -1.00 1.76 -1.52
CA VAL A 29 -0.90 2.26 -0.15
C VAL A 29 0.07 3.44 -0.08
N THR A 30 1.07 3.48 -0.97
CA THR A 30 2.26 4.31 -0.80
C THR A 30 2.44 5.39 -1.85
N ILE A 31 3.22 6.41 -1.48
CA ILE A 31 3.73 7.45 -2.38
C ILE A 31 5.26 7.41 -2.44
N PRO A 32 5.87 7.74 -3.60
CA PRO A 32 7.32 7.91 -3.75
C PRO A 32 7.94 8.89 -2.76
N PHE A 33 9.24 8.74 -2.55
CA PHE A 33 10.03 9.54 -1.62
C PHE A 33 9.91 11.03 -1.93
N GLU A 34 9.96 11.40 -3.21
CA GLU A 34 9.92 12.78 -3.71
C GLU A 34 8.61 13.46 -3.35
N ARG A 35 7.49 12.73 -3.29
CA ARG A 35 6.20 13.29 -2.86
C ARG A 35 6.10 13.46 -1.36
N THR A 36 6.75 12.59 -0.59
CA THR A 36 6.76 12.65 0.88
C THR A 36 7.61 13.83 1.37
N PHE A 37 8.78 14.04 0.77
CA PHE A 37 9.76 15.06 1.18
C PHE A 37 9.85 16.26 0.23
N ARG A 38 8.80 16.51 -0.56
CA ARG A 38 8.74 17.71 -1.40
C ARG A 38 8.75 18.97 -0.54
N ASP A 39 9.32 20.03 -1.09
CA ASP A 39 9.13 21.36 -0.55
C ASP A 39 7.69 21.83 -0.81
N LEU A 40 7.02 22.28 0.24
CA LEU A 40 5.63 22.75 0.18
C LEU A 40 5.52 24.23 -0.19
N ASP A 41 6.60 25.00 -0.10
CA ASP A 41 6.64 26.41 -0.45
C ASP A 41 7.00 26.61 -1.92
N THR A 42 7.82 25.71 -2.48
CA THR A 42 8.16 25.71 -3.90
C THR A 42 6.94 25.34 -4.76
N ASN A 43 6.57 26.22 -5.69
CA ASN A 43 5.43 26.06 -6.62
C ASN A 43 4.07 25.83 -5.92
N ARG A 44 3.91 26.33 -4.68
CA ARG A 44 2.64 26.27 -3.98
C ARG A 44 1.56 27.09 -4.73
N PRO A 45 0.43 26.49 -5.11
CA PRO A 45 -0.69 27.24 -5.69
C PRO A 45 -1.28 28.24 -4.69
N ALA A 46 -2.00 29.23 -5.22
CA ALA A 46 -2.65 30.26 -4.39
C ALA A 46 -3.63 29.64 -3.38
N ALA A 47 -3.67 30.21 -2.18
CA ALA A 47 -4.50 29.72 -1.09
C ALA A 47 -5.99 29.72 -1.46
N GLY A 48 -6.71 28.65 -1.11
CA GLY A 48 -8.15 28.50 -1.35
C GLY A 48 -8.51 28.14 -2.80
N THR A 49 -7.54 27.76 -3.63
CA THR A 49 -7.80 27.30 -5.00
C THR A 49 -7.90 25.78 -5.08
N ASP A 50 -8.60 25.27 -6.09
CA ASP A 50 -8.66 23.82 -6.38
C ASP A 50 -7.29 23.21 -6.66
N ALA A 51 -6.36 24.02 -7.17
CA ALA A 51 -4.97 23.63 -7.40
C ALA A 51 -4.22 23.41 -6.08
N GLU A 52 -4.45 24.23 -5.05
CA GLU A 52 -3.87 24.01 -3.71
C GLU A 52 -4.42 22.73 -3.07
N ALA A 53 -5.73 22.49 -3.20
CA ALA A 53 -6.34 21.25 -2.73
C ALA A 53 -5.75 20.03 -3.44
N GLN A 54 -5.49 20.13 -4.76
CA GLN A 54 -4.84 19.08 -5.55
C GLN A 54 -3.43 18.82 -5.07
N PHE A 55 -2.67 19.91 -4.92
CA PHE A 55 -1.30 19.88 -4.47
C PHE A 55 -1.24 19.16 -3.12
N THR A 56 -2.07 19.54 -2.16
CA THR A 56 -2.13 18.95 -0.82
C THR A 56 -2.52 17.48 -0.87
N PHE A 57 -3.57 17.13 -1.62
CA PHE A 57 -4.03 15.74 -1.78
C PHE A 57 -2.95 14.81 -2.33
N CYS A 58 -2.13 15.28 -3.28
CA CYS A 58 -1.00 14.51 -3.81
C CYS A 58 0.08 14.15 -2.78
N GLY A 59 0.10 14.83 -1.63
CA GLY A 59 0.96 14.49 -0.50
C GLY A 59 0.37 13.43 0.42
N CYS A 60 -0.91 13.07 0.25
CA CYS A 60 -1.53 12.01 1.01
C CYS A 60 -1.04 10.64 0.50
N GLY A 61 -0.52 9.85 1.44
CA GLY A 61 -0.21 8.44 1.22
C GLY A 61 0.88 7.97 2.16
N TRP A 62 1.02 6.65 2.28
CA TRP A 62 2.05 6.08 3.13
C TRP A 62 3.43 6.26 2.48
N PRO A 63 4.50 6.60 3.21
CA PRO A 63 5.81 6.71 2.59
C PRO A 63 6.29 5.37 2.03
N GLN A 64 6.77 5.34 0.78
CA GLN A 64 7.23 4.10 0.12
C GLN A 64 8.30 3.35 0.94
N HIS A 65 9.21 4.09 1.59
CA HIS A 65 10.28 3.53 2.40
C HIS A 65 9.80 2.96 3.75
N MET A 66 8.51 3.04 4.05
CA MET A 66 7.87 2.46 5.24
C MET A 66 6.85 1.35 4.89
N LEU A 67 6.82 0.86 3.64
CA LEU A 67 5.81 -0.10 3.18
C LEU A 67 5.76 -1.40 4.02
N ILE A 68 6.91 -1.86 4.48
CA ILE A 68 7.06 -3.07 5.30
C ILE A 68 7.57 -2.69 6.70
N PRO A 69 7.31 -3.51 7.73
CA PRO A 69 7.84 -3.24 9.06
C PRO A 69 9.37 -3.34 9.03
N LYS A 70 10.02 -2.69 9.99
CA LYS A 70 11.48 -2.67 10.12
C LYS A 70 12.11 -4.07 10.10
N GLY A 71 11.46 -5.05 10.72
CA GLY A 71 12.02 -6.38 10.95
C GLY A 71 13.06 -6.38 12.08
N THR A 72 13.78 -7.49 12.20
CA THR A 72 14.87 -7.67 13.20
C THR A 72 16.11 -8.23 12.52
N PRO A 73 17.32 -8.07 13.11
CA PRO A 73 18.54 -8.69 12.57
C PRO A 73 18.43 -10.23 12.48
N GLU A 74 17.72 -10.86 13.42
CA GLU A 74 17.50 -12.31 13.46
C GLU A 74 16.41 -12.77 12.47
N GLY A 75 15.68 -11.82 11.87
CA GLY A 75 14.56 -12.08 10.97
C GLY A 75 13.22 -12.09 11.70
N LEU A 76 12.35 -11.16 11.31
CA LEU A 76 10.96 -11.14 11.74
C LEU A 76 10.14 -12.05 10.84
N ARG A 77 9.59 -13.13 11.40
CA ARG A 77 8.68 -14.03 10.69
C ARG A 77 7.31 -13.38 10.50
N CYS A 78 6.82 -13.36 9.27
CA CYS A 78 5.52 -12.84 8.91
C CYS A 78 4.84 -13.79 7.91
N GLU A 79 3.51 -13.70 7.84
CA GLU A 79 2.71 -14.40 6.84
C GLU A 79 2.26 -13.38 5.79
N LEU A 80 2.65 -13.58 4.53
CA LEU A 80 2.14 -12.83 3.39
C LEU A 80 0.81 -13.45 2.96
N PHE A 81 -0.28 -12.71 3.17
CA PHE A 81 -1.62 -13.10 2.74
C PHE A 81 -1.98 -12.44 1.41
N VAL A 82 -2.52 -13.23 0.48
CA VAL A 82 -3.03 -12.76 -0.81
C VAL A 82 -4.43 -13.33 -1.03
N MET A 83 -5.36 -12.48 -1.46
CA MET A 83 -6.72 -12.87 -1.82
C MET A 83 -7.07 -12.31 -3.20
N LEU A 84 -7.74 -13.12 -4.01
CA LEU A 84 -8.35 -12.68 -5.26
C LEU A 84 -9.86 -12.58 -5.09
N THR A 85 -10.42 -11.41 -5.33
CA THR A 85 -11.86 -11.14 -5.26
C THR A 85 -12.43 -10.89 -6.66
N ASN A 86 -13.77 -10.90 -6.76
CA ASN A 86 -14.46 -10.66 -8.02
C ASN A 86 -14.57 -9.16 -8.30
N TYR A 87 -13.86 -8.69 -9.33
CA TYR A 87 -13.86 -7.28 -9.72
C TYR A 87 -15.26 -6.71 -9.97
N GLU A 88 -16.18 -7.49 -10.57
CA GLU A 88 -17.54 -7.02 -10.85
C GLU A 88 -18.35 -6.73 -9.58
N GLU A 89 -18.02 -7.40 -8.47
CA GLU A 89 -18.67 -7.17 -7.17
C GLU A 89 -18.00 -6.04 -6.38
N ASP A 90 -16.71 -5.84 -6.60
CA ASP A 90 -15.90 -4.91 -5.82
C ASP A 90 -15.86 -3.51 -6.44
N ARG A 91 -15.96 -3.39 -7.76
CA ARG A 91 -15.84 -2.10 -8.45
C ARG A 91 -17.00 -1.16 -8.09
N VAL A 92 -16.67 0.12 -7.91
CA VAL A 92 -17.65 1.21 -7.99
C VAL A 92 -17.61 1.78 -9.40
N GLU A 93 -18.77 1.86 -10.07
CA GLU A 93 -18.86 2.45 -11.41
C GLU A 93 -18.66 3.98 -11.33
N GLN A 94 -17.46 4.43 -11.69
CA GLN A 94 -17.07 5.82 -11.72
C GLN A 94 -15.81 6.02 -12.58
N ASP A 95 -15.63 7.25 -13.09
CA ASP A 95 -14.41 7.64 -13.77
C ASP A 95 -13.31 7.99 -12.77
N LEU A 96 -12.24 7.18 -12.75
CA LEU A 96 -11.01 7.42 -11.97
C LEU A 96 -10.07 8.41 -12.67
N VAL A 97 -10.64 9.43 -13.32
CA VAL A 97 -9.87 10.50 -13.96
C VAL A 97 -9.36 11.45 -12.88
N GLY A 98 -8.06 11.67 -12.84
CA GLY A 98 -7.42 12.56 -11.87
C GLY A 98 -5.93 12.31 -11.74
N THR A 99 -5.27 13.18 -10.99
CA THR A 99 -3.85 13.02 -10.63
C THR A 99 -3.73 12.46 -9.22
N CYS A 100 -2.66 11.72 -8.95
CA CYS A 100 -2.31 11.24 -7.61
C CYS A 100 -3.25 10.16 -7.06
N ASN A 101 -3.66 9.24 -7.94
CA ASN A 101 -4.49 8.09 -7.61
C ASN A 101 -3.65 6.86 -7.18
N ASP A 102 -2.45 7.07 -6.64
CA ASP A 102 -1.53 5.97 -6.35
C ASP A 102 -1.68 5.46 -4.92
N ALA A 103 -2.18 6.26 -3.98
CA ALA A 103 -2.29 5.92 -2.56
C ALA A 103 -3.74 5.78 -2.09
N PHE A 104 -4.63 5.34 -2.99
CA PHE A 104 -6.06 5.33 -2.71
C PHE A 104 -6.47 4.41 -1.57
N SER A 105 -5.66 3.41 -1.19
CA SER A 105 -5.99 2.52 -0.07
C SER A 105 -6.15 3.26 1.26
N PHE A 106 -5.43 4.38 1.47
CA PHE A 106 -5.56 5.22 2.67
C PHE A 106 -6.14 6.60 2.38
N CYS A 107 -5.96 7.11 1.17
CA CYS A 107 -6.35 8.48 0.82
C CYS A 107 -7.63 8.57 -0.01
N GLY A 108 -8.15 7.43 -0.47
CA GLY A 108 -9.24 7.39 -1.44
C GLY A 108 -8.85 8.04 -2.77
N VAL A 109 -9.86 8.45 -3.53
CA VAL A 109 -9.69 9.15 -4.81
C VAL A 109 -10.35 10.52 -4.65
N ARG A 110 -9.63 11.58 -5.02
CA ARG A 110 -10.10 12.95 -4.83
C ARG A 110 -11.44 13.16 -5.55
N ASP A 111 -12.41 13.77 -4.85
CA ASP A 111 -13.74 14.14 -5.38
C ASP A 111 -14.51 12.96 -6.00
N ARG A 112 -14.22 11.75 -5.53
CA ARG A 112 -14.75 10.48 -6.04
C ARG A 112 -15.07 9.53 -4.91
N LEU A 113 -15.82 8.48 -5.22
CA LEU A 113 -16.09 7.41 -4.26
C LEU A 113 -14.84 6.55 -4.08
N TYR A 114 -14.73 5.91 -2.93
CA TYR A 114 -13.68 4.90 -2.74
C TYR A 114 -13.84 3.79 -3.79
N PRO A 115 -12.77 3.36 -4.48
CA PRO A 115 -12.87 2.53 -5.68
C PRO A 115 -13.22 1.05 -5.42
N ASP A 116 -13.35 0.66 -4.14
CA ASP A 116 -13.73 -0.68 -3.70
C ASP A 116 -15.00 -0.62 -2.83
N ARG A 117 -16.01 -1.43 -3.15
CA ARG A 117 -17.29 -1.53 -2.43
C ARG A 117 -17.17 -2.30 -1.12
N ARG A 118 -16.11 -3.10 -0.95
CA ARG A 118 -15.88 -3.88 0.27
C ARG A 118 -15.52 -2.94 1.43
N PRO A 119 -15.85 -3.33 2.67
CA PRO A 119 -15.40 -2.59 3.84
C PRO A 119 -13.86 -2.54 3.89
N MET A 120 -13.30 -1.39 4.25
CA MET A 120 -11.86 -1.25 4.44
C MET A 120 -11.37 -2.27 5.46
N GLY A 121 -10.37 -3.06 5.09
CA GLY A 121 -9.84 -4.14 5.93
C GLY A 121 -10.43 -5.53 5.62
N PHE A 122 -11.37 -5.65 4.68
CA PHE A 122 -11.82 -6.94 4.17
C PHE A 122 -10.64 -7.81 3.71
N PRO A 123 -10.63 -9.14 3.99
CA PRO A 123 -11.68 -9.94 4.64
C PRO A 123 -11.54 -10.04 6.18
N PHE A 124 -10.76 -9.15 6.79
CA PHE A 124 -10.41 -9.20 8.21
C PHE A 124 -11.05 -8.08 9.04
N ASP A 125 -11.95 -7.31 8.45
CA ASP A 125 -12.77 -6.32 9.13
C ASP A 125 -13.75 -6.96 10.14
N ARG A 126 -13.98 -8.28 10.02
CA ARG A 126 -14.93 -9.03 10.85
C ARG A 126 -14.26 -10.22 11.51
N LEU A 127 -14.91 -10.69 12.59
CA LEU A 127 -14.52 -11.93 13.24
C LEU A 127 -14.62 -13.11 12.26
N PRO A 128 -13.66 -14.05 12.33
CA PRO A 128 -13.68 -15.22 11.46
C PRO A 128 -14.88 -16.13 11.79
N ARG A 129 -15.21 -16.99 10.83
CA ARG A 129 -16.19 -18.07 11.02
C ARG A 129 -15.77 -18.98 12.19
N GLN A 130 -16.77 -19.54 12.89
CA GLN A 130 -16.56 -20.42 14.04
C GLN A 130 -15.59 -21.56 13.67
N GLY A 131 -14.56 -21.76 14.50
CA GLY A 131 -13.52 -22.76 14.27
C GLY A 131 -12.35 -22.32 13.36
N ALA A 132 -12.36 -21.11 12.81
CA ALA A 132 -11.20 -20.54 12.13
C ALA A 132 -10.35 -19.70 13.11
N ASP A 133 -9.54 -20.39 13.92
CA ASP A 133 -8.63 -19.81 14.93
C ASP A 133 -7.24 -19.47 14.36
N ARG A 134 -6.92 -19.99 13.18
CA ARG A 134 -5.64 -19.80 12.49
C ARG A 134 -5.84 -19.37 11.04
N LEU A 135 -4.85 -18.69 10.48
CA LEU A 135 -4.95 -18.17 9.11
C LEU A 135 -5.15 -19.30 8.09
N ASN A 136 -4.51 -20.46 8.27
CA ASN A 136 -4.70 -21.63 7.42
C ASN A 136 -6.15 -22.18 7.40
N THR A 137 -6.87 -22.13 8.53
CA THR A 137 -8.28 -22.53 8.65
C THR A 137 -9.26 -21.48 8.12
N PHE A 138 -8.80 -20.23 8.01
CA PHE A 138 -9.55 -19.14 7.42
C PHE A 138 -9.60 -19.21 5.88
N LEU A 139 -8.59 -19.82 5.26
CA LEU A 139 -8.43 -19.79 3.80
C LEU A 139 -9.63 -20.37 3.03
N THR A 140 -9.89 -19.74 1.90
CA THR A 140 -10.78 -20.22 0.83
C THR A 140 -9.94 -20.47 -0.44
N PRO A 141 -10.48 -21.14 -1.47
CA PRO A 141 -9.71 -21.51 -2.67
C PRO A 141 -9.05 -20.34 -3.43
N ASN A 142 -9.56 -19.12 -3.24
CA ASN A 142 -9.05 -17.87 -3.83
C ASN A 142 -8.08 -17.10 -2.90
N MET A 143 -7.68 -17.70 -1.78
CA MET A 143 -6.72 -17.14 -0.83
C MET A 143 -5.46 -18.00 -0.78
N SER A 144 -4.33 -17.35 -0.53
CA SER A 144 -3.05 -18.01 -0.32
C SER A 144 -2.26 -17.29 0.77
N VAL A 145 -1.45 -18.06 1.49
CA VAL A 145 -0.52 -17.57 2.51
C VAL A 145 0.87 -18.07 2.19
N THR A 146 1.87 -17.23 2.38
CA THR A 146 3.27 -17.59 2.21
C THR A 146 4.08 -17.05 3.37
N ASP A 147 4.87 -17.91 4.02
CA ASP A 147 5.78 -17.48 5.07
C ASP A 147 6.90 -16.62 4.46
N VAL A 148 7.10 -15.43 5.04
CA VAL A 148 8.15 -14.49 4.66
C VAL A 148 8.94 -14.08 5.89
N THR A 149 10.21 -13.72 5.69
CA THR A 149 11.07 -13.24 6.78
C THR A 149 11.65 -11.89 6.42
N ILE A 150 11.50 -10.92 7.33
CA ILE A 150 11.98 -9.55 7.14
C ILE A 150 13.21 -9.34 8.02
N PHE A 151 14.36 -9.13 7.37
CA PHE A 151 15.62 -8.87 8.03
C PHE A 151 15.88 -7.37 8.07
N ASN A 152 16.21 -6.85 9.25
CA ASN A 152 16.70 -5.50 9.39
C ASN A 152 18.22 -5.49 9.28
N ASN A 153 18.77 -4.79 8.29
CA ASN A 153 20.19 -4.53 8.23
C ASN A 153 20.48 -3.20 8.96
N GLU A 154 21.12 -3.28 10.13
CA GLU A 154 21.40 -2.10 10.98
C GLU A 154 22.45 -1.16 10.39
N THR A 155 23.14 -1.55 9.31
CA THR A 155 24.07 -0.66 8.63
C THR A 155 23.31 0.44 7.89
N LEU A 156 23.55 1.69 8.30
CA LEU A 156 23.12 2.86 7.52
C LEU A 156 23.65 2.75 6.08
N PRO A 157 22.87 3.11 5.06
CA PRO A 157 23.40 3.26 3.70
C PRO A 157 24.60 4.21 3.70
N GLN A 158 25.64 3.91 2.92
CA GLN A 158 26.87 4.72 2.86
C GLN A 158 26.60 6.23 2.64
N ALA A 159 25.54 6.58 1.90
CA ALA A 159 25.12 7.96 1.69
C ALA A 159 24.72 8.70 2.99
N ALA A 160 24.10 8.01 3.95
CA ALA A 160 23.74 8.59 5.25
C ALA A 160 24.96 8.72 6.19
N GLN A 161 25.95 7.82 6.04
CA GLN A 161 27.21 7.88 6.78
C GLN A 161 28.09 9.05 6.31
N ALA A 162 28.10 9.33 5.00
CA ALA A 162 28.80 10.48 4.43
C ALA A 162 28.25 11.81 4.97
N ALA A 163 26.93 11.97 5.04
CA ALA A 163 26.28 13.19 5.56
C ALA A 163 26.50 13.41 7.07
N GLN A 164 26.70 12.35 7.86
CA GLN A 164 27.05 12.47 9.28
C GLN A 164 28.51 12.89 9.51
N THR A 165 29.39 12.64 8.55
CA THR A 165 30.82 13.00 8.67
C THR A 165 31.05 14.48 8.39
N THR A 166 30.25 15.10 7.51
CA THR A 166 30.34 16.53 7.15
C THR A 166 29.82 17.49 8.22
N ASN A 167 29.04 17.02 9.22
CA ASN A 167 28.53 17.82 10.32
C ASN A 167 29.41 17.76 11.60
N ARG A 168 30.65 17.25 11.50
CA ARG A 168 31.61 17.13 12.61
C ARG A 168 32.92 17.90 12.40
N THR A 169 32.96 18.84 11.46
CA THR A 169 34.04 19.81 11.28
C THR A 169 33.48 21.21 11.39
#